data_AF-G9QJY7-F1
#
_entry.id   AF-G9QJY7-F1
#
_cell.length_a   1.000
_cell.length_b   1.000
_cell.length_c   1.000
_cell.angle_alpha   90.00
_cell.angle_beta   90.00
_cell.angle_gamma   90.00
#
_symmetry.space_group_name_H-M   'P 1'
#
loop_
_entity.id
_entity.type
_entity.pdbx_description
1 polymer ?
#
loop_
_entity_poly.entity_id
_entity_poly.type
_entity_poly.pdbx_seq_one_letter_code
_entity_poly.pdbx_strand_id
1 'polypeptide(L)' 'MKLDSNNHSVFLLHYHLVLVVKYRREVFTDKISDFAKDMFIEIGKKYNITLTEWNHDKDHIHILFKAHPNSELS' A
#
# COMPACT_ATOMS: atom_id res chain seq x y z
N MET A 1 15.26 13.00 9.37
CA MET A 1 14.67 11.70 8.98
C MET A 1 14.02 11.10 10.22
N LYS A 2 12.71 10.81 10.20
CA LYS A 2 12.01 10.21 11.35
C LYS A 2 11.94 8.69 11.15
N LEU A 3 12.58 7.95 12.05
CA LEU A 3 12.61 6.49 12.05
C LEU A 3 11.53 5.94 12.98
N ASP A 4 11.03 4.75 12.65
CA ASP A 4 10.10 3.98 13.49
C ASP A 4 10.90 2.99 14.34
N SER A 5 10.36 2.58 15.49
CA SER A 5 11.03 1.65 16.40
C SER A 5 10.04 0.67 17.04
N ASN A 6 10.48 -0.57 17.25
CA ASN A 6 9.84 -1.54 18.14
C ASN A 6 10.80 -1.88 19.30
N ASN A 7 10.48 -2.88 20.12
CA ASN A 7 11.29 -3.24 21.29
C ASN A 7 12.77 -3.55 20.98
N HIS A 8 13.09 -4.04 19.78
CA HIS A 8 14.43 -4.55 19.43
C HIS A 8 14.92 -4.15 18.04
N SER A 9 14.29 -3.17 17.39
CA SER A 9 14.70 -2.68 16.07
C SER A 9 14.29 -1.23 15.84
N VAL A 10 15.09 -0.55 15.04
CA VAL A 10 14.82 0.79 14.49
C VAL A 10 14.84 0.63 12.99
N PHE A 11 13.79 1.12 12.31
CA PHE A 11 13.58 0.84 10.90
C PHE A 11 12.88 1.99 10.19
N LEU A 12 12.95 1.95 8.85
CA LEU A 12 12.17 2.79 7.97
C LEU A 12 11.99 2.07 6.63
N LEU A 13 11.06 1.10 6.60
CA LEU A 13 10.85 0.24 5.45
C LEU A 13 9.73 0.80 4.59
N HIS A 14 10.07 1.23 3.36
CA HIS A 14 9.09 1.66 2.36
C HIS A 14 9.07 0.64 1.22
N TYR A 15 7.88 0.31 0.76
CA TYR A 15 7.65 -0.63 -0.33
C TYR A 15 6.82 0.04 -1.41
N HIS A 16 7.24 -0.17 -2.67
CA HIS A 16 6.47 0.23 -3.85
C HIS A 16 5.79 -1.00 -4.43
N LEU A 17 4.47 -1.08 -4.27
CA LEU A 17 3.65 -2.15 -4.80
C LEU A 17 2.86 -1.64 -6.01
N VAL A 18 2.93 -2.39 -7.10
CA VAL A 18 2.17 -2.13 -8.32
C VAL A 18 1.21 -3.28 -8.55
N LEU A 19 -0.08 -2.98 -8.58
CA LEU A 19 -1.13 -3.96 -8.84
C LEU A 19 -1.80 -3.63 -10.17
N VAL A 20 -1.85 -4.61 -11.05
CA VAL A 20 -2.39 -4.48 -12.41
C VAL A 20 -3.71 -5.24 -12.51
N VAL A 21 -4.69 -4.65 -13.19
CA VAL A 21 -5.99 -5.29 -13.43
C VAL A 21 -5.82 -6.52 -14.30
N LYS A 22 -6.62 -7.57 -14.05
CA LYS A 22 -6.67 -8.75 -14.91
C LYS A 22 -6.91 -8.35 -16.37
N TYR A 23 -6.01 -8.80 -17.25
CA TYR A 23 -5.97 -8.46 -18.68
C TYR A 23 -5.73 -6.98 -19.00
N ARG A 24 -5.21 -6.17 -18.07
CA ARG A 24 -4.96 -4.73 -18.26
C ARG A 24 -6.19 -3.98 -18.80
N ARG A 25 -7.37 -4.35 -18.31
CA ARG A 25 -8.59 -3.63 -18.68
C ARG A 25 -8.57 -2.26 -18.02
N GLU A 26 -8.92 -1.23 -18.79
CA GLU A 26 -9.03 0.17 -18.35
C GLU A 26 -10.29 0.39 -17.49
N VAL A 27 -10.34 -0.22 -16.29
CA VAL A 27 -11.52 -0.20 -15.40
C VAL A 27 -11.36 0.74 -14.22
N PHE A 28 -10.15 1.24 -13.95
CA PHE A 28 -9.98 2.21 -12.86
C PHE A 28 -10.56 3.55 -13.27
N THR A 29 -11.55 3.96 -12.49
CA THR A 29 -12.07 5.33 -12.40
C THR A 29 -11.72 5.86 -11.01
N ASP A 30 -11.75 7.18 -10.82
CA ASP A 30 -11.47 7.80 -9.52
C ASP A 30 -12.30 7.15 -8.40
N LYS A 31 -13.60 6.94 -8.63
CA LYS A 31 -14.50 6.29 -7.68
C LYS A 31 -14.09 4.86 -7.31
N ILE A 32 -13.65 4.06 -8.30
CA ILE A 32 -13.20 2.68 -8.05
C ILE A 32 -11.85 2.69 -7.34
N SER A 33 -10.97 3.62 -7.70
CA SER A 33 -9.67 3.82 -7.06
C SER A 33 -9.83 4.23 -5.59
N ASP A 34 -10.71 5.17 -5.28
CA ASP A 34 -11.00 5.60 -3.91
C ASP A 34 -11.54 4.45 -3.06
N PHE A 35 -12.47 3.66 -3.60
CA PHE A 35 -12.96 2.46 -2.93
C PHE A 35 -11.82 1.45 -2.66
N ALA A 36 -10.94 1.21 -3.65
CA ALA A 36 -9.81 0.31 -3.49
C ALA A 36 -8.79 0.83 -2.45
N LYS A 37 -8.58 2.15 -2.40
CA LYS A 37 -7.72 2.82 -1.41
C LYS A 37 -8.25 2.64 0.00
N ASP A 38 -9.54 2.88 0.21
CA ASP A 38 -10.19 2.70 1.51
C ASP A 38 -10.06 1.24 1.99
N MET A 39 -10.31 0.28 1.09
CA MET A 39 -10.11 -1.14 1.37
C MET A 39 -8.65 -1.47 1.72
N PHE A 40 -7.68 -0.91 1.00
CA PHE A 40 -6.26 -1.11 1.28
C PHE A 40 -5.89 -0.59 2.68
N ILE A 41 -6.38 0.60 3.05
CA ILE A 41 -6.15 1.18 4.38
C ILE A 41 -6.77 0.30 5.48
N GLU A 42 -8.02 -0.13 5.30
CA GLU A 42 -8.71 -0.97 6.30
C GLU A 42 -8.03 -2.33 6.50
N ILE A 43 -7.57 -2.96 5.42
CA ILE A 43 -6.82 -4.22 5.50
C ILE A 43 -5.45 -3.97 6.15
N GLY A 44 -4.73 -2.93 5.72
CA GLY A 44 -3.37 -2.61 6.16
C GLY A 44 -3.25 -2.40 7.67
N LYS A 45 -4.29 -1.90 8.33
CA LYS A 45 -4.36 -1.75 9.80
C LYS A 45 -4.06 -3.06 10.54
N LYS A 46 -4.47 -4.21 10.00
CA LYS A 46 -4.25 -5.53 10.62
C LYS A 46 -2.81 -6.04 10.49
N TYR A 47 -2.04 -5.47 9.57
CA TYR A 47 -0.70 -5.92 9.20
C TYR A 47 0.41 -4.91 9.58
N ASN A 48 0.09 -3.90 10.39
CA ASN A 48 1.00 -2.78 10.71
C ASN A 48 1.51 -2.07 9.44
N ILE A 49 0.64 -1.94 8.43
CA ILE A 49 0.93 -1.25 7.18
C ILE A 49 0.34 0.16 7.24
N THR A 50 1.14 1.15 6.87
CA THR A 50 0.71 2.56 6.77
C THR A 50 0.85 3.04 5.33
N LEU A 51 -0.25 3.42 4.71
CA LEU A 51 -0.25 4.02 3.38
C LEU A 51 0.50 5.37 3.40
N THR A 52 1.41 5.57 2.45
CA THR A 52 2.17 6.82 2.29
C THR A 52 1.70 7.56 1.05
N GLU A 53 1.61 6.87 -0.10
CA GLU A 53 1.09 7.44 -1.34
C GLU A 53 0.22 6.43 -2.09
N TRP A 54 -0.78 6.94 -2.79
CA TRP A 54 -1.70 6.17 -3.62
C TRP A 54 -1.92 6.91 -4.92
N ASN A 55 -1.54 6.28 -6.03
CA ASN A 55 -1.77 6.80 -7.36
C ASN A 55 -2.34 5.68 -8.24
N HIS A 56 -3.18 6.04 -9.20
CA HIS A 56 -3.72 5.09 -10.16
C HIS A 56 -3.63 5.65 -11.58
N ASP A 57 -3.55 4.73 -12.52
CA ASP A 57 -3.84 4.98 -13.93
C ASP A 57 -5.11 4.18 -14.29
N LYS A 58 -5.38 3.99 -15.58
CA LYS A 58 -6.59 3.31 -16.06
C LYS A 58 -6.62 1.81 -15.75
N ASP A 59 -5.49 1.14 -15.70
CA ASP A 59 -5.39 -0.32 -15.61
C ASP A 59 -4.48 -0.84 -14.48
N HIS A 60 -3.90 0.06 -13.68
CA HIS A 60 -3.04 -0.30 -12.56
C HIS A 60 -3.04 0.76 -11.44
N ILE A 61 -2.61 0.35 -10.25
CA ILE A 61 -2.43 1.21 -9.08
C ILE A 61 -0.97 1.10 -8.62
N HIS A 62 -0.38 2.25 -8.26
CA HIS A 62 0.87 2.38 -7.55
C HIS A 62 0.61 2.72 -6.08
N ILE A 63 1.17 1.91 -5.19
CA ILE A 63 1.01 2.05 -3.75
C ILE A 63 2.39 2.19 -3.13
N LEU A 64 2.64 3.30 -2.46
CA LEU A 64 3.78 3.46 -1.58
C LEU A 64 3.30 3.30 -0.14
N PHE A 65 3.83 2.34 0.59
CA PHE A 65 3.46 2.12 1.98
C PHE A 65 4.69 1.82 2.85
N LYS A 66 4.52 2.08 4.15
CA LYS A 66 5.44 1.64 5.19
C LYS A 66 4.92 0.36 5.84
N ALA A 67 5.82 -0.52 6.22
CA ALA A 67 5.50 -1.72 6.98
C ALA A 67 6.50 -1.94 8.11
N HIS A 68 6.12 -2.77 9.07
CA HIS A 68 7.04 -3.21 10.13
C HIS A 68 7.88 -4.40 9.64
N PRO A 69 9.06 -4.66 10.23
CA PRO A 69 9.90 -5.81 9.85
C PRO A 69 9.22 -7.17 10.01
N ASN A 70 8.16 -7.26 10.82
CA ASN A 70 7.37 -8.46 11.06
C ASN A 70 6.04 -8.49 10.29
N SER A 71 5.81 -7.54 9.38
CA SER A 71 4.66 -7.57 8.48
C SER A 71 4.90 -8.64 7.41
N GLU A 72 4.03 -9.65 7.36
CA GLU A 72 4.05 -10.66 6.28
C GLU A 72 3.56 -10.05 4.97
N LEU A 73 4.42 -10.04 3.95
CA LEU A 73 4.14 -9.41 2.64
C LEU A 73 3.92 -10.42 1.50
N SER A 74 4.12 -11.72 1.74
CA SER A 74 4.02 -12.80 0.73
C SER A 74 3.37 -14.06 1.29
#